data_AF-A0A3D5C391-F1
#
_entry.id   AF-A0A3D5C391-F1
#
_cell.length_a   1.000
_cell.length_b   1.000
_cell.length_c   1.000
_cell.angle_alpha   90.00
_cell.angle_beta   90.00
_cell.angle_gamma   90.00
#
_symmetry.space_group_name_H-M   'P 1'
#
loop_
_entity.id
_entity.type
_entity.pdbx_description
1 polymer ?
#
loop_
_entity_poly.entity_id
_entity_poly.type
_entity_poly.pdbx_seq_one_letter_code
_entity_poly.pdbx_strand_id
1 'polypeptide(L)'
;QMIFQDPYGSLNPRMTVGQIIEEPLIVHNLYESKADRLSRTQELLELVGLAPYHAARYPHEFSGGQRQRIATARALAVTPTFIV
;
A
#
# COMPACT_ATOMS: atom_id res chain seq x y z
N GLN A 1 2.66 11.11 26.04
CA GLN A 1 3.26 10.87 24.71
C GLN A 1 2.11 10.77 23.72
N MET A 2 2.05 11.67 22.74
CA MET A 2 0.91 11.84 21.85
C MET A 2 0.58 10.55 21.11
N ILE A 3 -0.69 10.14 21.21
CA ILE A 3 -1.27 9.00 20.52
C ILE A 3 -1.69 9.51 19.14
N PHE A 4 -1.09 8.98 18.06
CA PHE A 4 -1.67 9.15 16.72
C PHE A 4 -2.88 8.23 16.60
N GLN A 5 -4.03 8.70 17.09
CA GLN A 5 -5.32 8.15 16.70
C GLN A 5 -5.63 8.69 15.30
N ASP A 6 -5.29 7.92 14.26
CA ASP A 6 -6.28 7.32 13.36
C ASP A 6 -5.57 6.62 12.18
N PRO A 7 -5.56 5.27 12.06
CA PRO A 7 -4.93 4.60 10.92
C PRO A 7 -5.58 4.97 9.57
N TYR A 8 -6.79 5.55 9.59
CA TYR A 8 -7.53 6.00 8.41
C TYR A 8 -6.97 7.28 7.76
N GLY A 9 -6.24 8.12 8.49
CA GLY A 9 -5.65 9.36 7.98
C GLY A 9 -4.35 9.17 7.16
N SER A 10 -3.88 7.94 7.00
CA SER A 10 -2.52 7.66 6.48
C SER A 10 -2.43 7.46 4.96
N LEU A 11 -3.56 7.41 4.25
CA LEU A 11 -3.63 7.23 2.80
C LEU A 11 -3.91 8.58 2.14
N ASN A 12 -3.01 9.04 1.25
CA ASN A 12 -3.22 10.28 0.53
C ASN A 12 -4.42 10.13 -0.42
N PRO A 13 -5.53 10.89 -0.23
CA PRO A 13 -6.75 10.71 -1.01
C PRO A 13 -6.59 11.11 -2.49
N ARG A 14 -5.50 11.80 -2.85
CA ARG A 14 -5.18 12.21 -4.22
C ARG A 14 -4.39 11.15 -4.99
N MET A 15 -4.00 10.07 -4.33
CA MET A 15 -3.24 8.98 -4.93
C MET A 15 -4.12 7.74 -5.05
N THR A 16 -3.90 6.96 -6.11
CA THR A 16 -4.51 5.64 -6.20
C THR A 16 -3.86 4.70 -5.19
N VAL A 17 -4.55 3.62 -4.84
CA VAL A 17 -4.04 2.57 -3.97
C VAL A 17 -2.71 2.02 -4.48
N GLY A 18 -2.57 1.85 -5.80
CA GLY A 18 -1.33 1.41 -6.42
C GLY A 18 -0.19 2.39 -6.16
N GLN A 19 -0.41 3.69 -6.38
CA GLN A 19 0.59 4.72 -6.10
C GLN A 19 1.00 4.76 -4.63
N ILE A 20 0.05 4.55 -3.72
CA ILE A 20 0.33 4.53 -2.28
C ILE A 20 1.19 3.33 -1.88
N ILE A 21 0.99 2.17 -2.51
CA ILE A 21 1.79 0.97 -2.26
C ILE A 21 3.16 1.06 -2.96
N GLU A 22 3.24 1.69 -4.13
CA GLU A 22 4.48 1.89 -4.88
C GLU A 22 5.40 2.97 -4.29
N GLU A 23 4.85 3.98 -3.62
CA GLU A 23 5.61 5.08 -3.01
C GLU A 23 6.84 4.61 -2.21
N PRO A 24 6.71 3.68 -1.23
CA PRO A 24 7.86 3.17 -0.50
C PRO A 24 8.85 2.38 -1.39
N LEU A 25 8.38 1.70 -2.44
CA LEU A 25 9.27 1.01 -3.39
C LEU A 25 10.15 2.01 -4.17
N ILE A 26 9.57 3.15 -4.54
CA ILE A 26 10.26 4.24 -5.24
C ILE A 26 11.25 4.94 -4.31
N VAL A 27 10.81 5.32 -3.12
CA VAL A 27 11.63 6.05 -2.13
C VAL A 27 12.88 5.24 -1.74
N HIS A 28 12.76 3.93 -1.63
CA HIS A 28 13.85 3.03 -1.27
C HIS A 28 14.62 2.45 -2.47
N ASN A 29 14.29 2.86 -3.72
CA ASN A 29 14.91 2.36 -4.95
C ASN A 29 14.94 0.82 -5.05
N LEU A 30 13.87 0.14 -4.62
CA LEU A 30 13.83 -1.33 -4.56
C LEU A 30 13.65 -1.98 -5.94
N TYR A 31 13.20 -1.21 -6.93
CA TYR A 31 12.92 -1.69 -8.29
C TYR A 31 13.25 -0.61 -9.32
N GLU A 32 13.98 -0.99 -10.36
CA GLU A 32 14.39 -0.10 -11.44
C GLU A 32 13.24 0.24 -12.39
N SER A 33 12.42 -0.75 -12.75
CA SER A 33 11.35 -0.57 -13.74
C SER A 33 9.99 -0.30 -13.08
N LYS A 34 9.16 0.49 -13.78
CA LYS A 34 7.76 0.70 -13.37
C LYS A 34 6.95 -0.60 -13.46
N ALA A 35 7.28 -1.48 -14.41
CA ALA A 35 6.58 -2.75 -14.58
C ALA A 35 6.79 -3.67 -13.37
N ASP A 36 8.01 -3.74 -12.84
CA ASP A 36 8.31 -4.57 -11.67
C ASP A 36 7.62 -4.04 -10.41
N ARG A 37 7.58 -2.70 -10.22
CA ARG A 37 6.83 -2.08 -9.13
C ARG A 37 5.34 -2.36 -9.20
N LEU A 38 4.78 -2.33 -10.41
CA LEU A 38 3.38 -2.65 -10.62
C LEU A 38 3.11 -4.13 -10.30
N SER A 39 3.95 -5.05 -10.79
CA SER A 39 3.84 -6.49 -10.47
C SER A 39 3.88 -6.71 -8.97
N ARG A 40 4.86 -6.11 -8.28
CA ARG A 40 4.99 -6.22 -6.83
C ARG A 40 3.77 -5.68 -6.09
N THR A 41 3.22 -4.56 -6.56
CA THR A 41 2.02 -3.95 -5.97
C THR A 41 0.80 -4.84 -6.11
N GLN A 42 0.65 -5.52 -7.25
CA GLN A 42 -0.42 -6.49 -7.48
C GLN A 42 -0.30 -7.69 -6.54
N GLU A 43 0.90 -8.25 -6.38
CA GLU A 43 1.18 -9.32 -5.40
C GLU A 43 0.83 -8.91 -3.96
N LEU A 44 1.21 -7.69 -3.57
CA LEU A 44 0.92 -7.16 -2.23
C LEU A 44 -0.57 -6.98 -1.98
N LEU A 45 -1.33 -6.57 -3.01
CA LEU A 45 -2.78 -6.48 -2.93
C LEU A 45 -3.41 -7.87 -2.73
N GLU A 46 -2.98 -8.86 -3.51
CA GLU A 46 -3.46 -10.24 -3.38
C GLU A 46 -3.16 -10.82 -2.00
N LEU A 47 -1.95 -10.56 -1.48
CA LEU A 47 -1.51 -11.01 -0.14
C LEU A 47 -2.42 -10.47 0.97
N VAL A 48 -2.97 -9.26 0.81
CA VAL A 48 -3.93 -8.68 1.77
C VAL A 48 -5.39 -8.90 1.36
N GLY A 49 -5.67 -9.85 0.47
CA GLY A 49 -7.03 -10.23 0.08
C GLY A 49 -7.76 -9.15 -0.72
N LEU A 50 -7.05 -8.40 -1.56
CA LEU A 50 -7.58 -7.43 -2.51
C LEU A 50 -7.21 -7.85 -3.93
N ALA A 51 -8.09 -7.60 -4.89
CA ALA A 51 -7.80 -7.92 -6.28
C ALA A 51 -6.79 -6.93 -6.89
N PRO A 52 -5.90 -7.37 -7.81
CA PRO A 52 -4.91 -6.52 -8.47
C PRO A 52 -5.48 -5.24 -9.10
N TYR A 53 -6.67 -5.31 -9.70
CA TYR A 53 -7.32 -4.17 -10.34
C TYR A 53 -7.71 -3.06 -9.34
N HIS A 54 -7.71 -3.33 -8.04
CA HIS A 54 -7.89 -2.32 -7.01
C HIS A 54 -6.76 -1.27 -6.98
N ALA A 55 -5.59 -1.57 -7.56
CA ALA A 55 -4.48 -0.61 -7.67
C ALA A 55 -4.87 0.70 -8.38
N ALA A 56 -5.85 0.66 -9.30
CA ALA A 56 -6.30 1.82 -10.06
C ALA A 56 -7.34 2.68 -9.31
N ARG A 57 -7.85 2.22 -8.17
CA ARG A 57 -8.89 2.89 -7.37
C ARG A 57 -8.30 3.81 -6.32
N TYR A 58 -9.10 4.74 -5.83
CA TYR A 58 -8.77 5.67 -4.76
C TYR A 58 -9.21 5.14 -3.37
N PRO A 59 -8.56 5.55 -2.27
CA PRO A 59 -8.86 5.07 -0.92
C PRO A 59 -10.32 5.22 -0.45
N HIS A 60 -11.05 6.22 -0.96
CA HIS A 60 -12.44 6.46 -0.59
C HIS A 60 -13.42 5.45 -1.18
N GLU A 61 -12.99 4.66 -2.18
CA GLU A 61 -13.79 3.60 -2.82
C GLU A 61 -13.77 2.28 -2.03
N PHE A 62 -13.08 2.25 -0.89
CA PHE A 62 -12.90 1.07 -0.06
C PHE A 62 -13.61 1.20 1.28
N SER A 63 -13.97 0.07 1.90
CA SER A 63 -14.42 0.03 3.29
C SER A 63 -13.26 0.34 4.26
N GLY A 64 -13.57 0.62 5.53
CA GLY A 64 -12.56 0.83 6.57
C GLY A 64 -11.59 -0.35 6.70
N GLY A 65 -12.12 -1.58 6.73
CA GLY A 65 -11.29 -2.80 6.79
C GLY A 65 -10.44 -2.99 5.53
N GLN A 66 -10.93 -2.64 4.35
CA GLN A 66 -10.14 -2.67 3.11
C GLN A 66 -9.01 -1.62 3.13
N ARG A 67 -9.27 -0.40 3.64
CA ARG A 67 -8.23 0.62 3.84
C ARG A 67 -7.14 0.18 4.80
N GLN A 68 -7.50 -0.53 5.88
CA GLN A 68 -6.51 -1.11 6.79
C GLN A 68 -5.62 -2.13 6.06
N ARG A 69 -6.21 -3.00 5.23
CA ARG A 69 -5.46 -3.96 4.41
C ARG A 69 -4.52 -3.27 3.41
N ILE A 70 -4.95 -2.15 2.80
CA ILE A 70 -4.08 -1.32 1.95
C ILE A 70 -2.88 -0.77 2.74
N ALA A 71 -3.10 -0.28 3.96
CA ALA A 71 -2.01 0.20 4.82
C ALA A 71 -1.03 -0.93 5.18
N THR A 72 -1.54 -2.14 5.44
CA THR A 72 -0.70 -3.34 5.63
C THR A 72 0.12 -3.66 4.38
N ALA A 73 -0.49 -3.67 3.19
CA ALA A 73 0.23 -3.89 1.93
C ALA A 73 1.36 -2.87 1.71
N ARG A 74 1.11 -1.59 1.99
CA ARG A 74 2.15 -0.54 1.92
C ARG A 74 3.30 -0.80 2.89
N ALA A 75 3.01 -1.23 4.12
CA ALA A 75 4.04 -1.55 5.10
C ALA A 75 4.88 -2.78 4.68
N LEU A 76 4.24 -3.78 4.07
CA LEU A 76 4.90 -4.98 3.54
C LEU A 76 5.76 -4.68 2.30
N ALA A 77 5.47 -3.60 1.56
CA ALA A 77 6.21 -3.23 0.36
C ALA A 77 7.70 -3.01 0.61
N VAL A 78 8.08 -2.49 1.78
CA VAL A 78 9.47 -2.23 2.16
C VAL A 78 10.10 -3.32 3.02
N THR A 79 9.40 -4.45 3.24
CA THR A 79 9.84 -5.63 4.01
C THR A 79 10.87 -5.29 5.11
N PRO A 80 10.47 -4.94 6.34
CA PRO A 80 11.43 -4.98 7.44
C PRO A 80 11.93 -6.43 7.55
N THR A 81 13.24 -6.64 7.63
CA THR A 81 13.88 -7.95 7.83
C THR A 81 13.55 -8.60 9.19
N PHE A 82 12.49 -8.16 9.88
CA PHE A 82 12.03 -8.72 11.14
C PHE A 82 10.59 -8.31 11.46
N ILE A 83 9.75 -9.29 11.75
CA ILE A 83 8.41 -9.11 12.34
C ILE A 83 8.39 -9.97 13.61
N VAL A 84 8.07 -9.38 14.76
CA VAL A 84 7.88 -10.04 16.07
C VAL A 84 6.42 -10.44 16.24
#